data_AF-A0A938LLM2-F1
#
_entry.id   AF-A0A938LLM2-F1
#
_cell.length_a   1.000
_cell.length_b   1.000
_cell.length_c   1.000
_cell.angle_alpha   90.00
_cell.angle_beta   90.00
_cell.angle_gamma   90.00
#
_symmetry.space_group_name_H-M   'P 1'
#
loop_
_entity.id
_entity.type
_entity.pdbx_description
1 polymer ?
#
loop_
_entity_poly.entity_id
_entity_poly.type
_entity_poly.pdbx_seq_one_letter_code
_entity_poly.pdbx_strand_id
1 'polypeptide(L)'
;FLRRAAEGEGDVAARGVTVVWDLTANKGAARDAQVRMQALGILMVYVPEGPFYLGSGGLTAGGFYKYTDGTQHALPYQVTGPGAIPTGRQAGKLWAGTCGAQPEDGGEIPASFPNGYSAFYCMKYQISPEQYARFLNALSKEEADRRYAGAERCAPPRITYSGARPGVVRDEKSATARYSTKPGGPRGGEACFGLSWEDGAAFAAWAGLRPMTELELEKAVRGAREPIPEEVGPSYWGIQTFASNAWDSFKGDPQCERPVTVGNAAGRKFKATHGRGTTALPADWPQADAVGSGMRCTYYTAFQLDLPRARVSDRLLAAVADPQRLFSHRWRGVRKAPKGIGP
;
A
#
# COMPACT_ATOMS: atom_id res chain seq x y z
N PHE A 1 -5.13 16.52 10.57
CA PHE A 1 -5.18 15.22 11.25
C PHE A 1 -5.93 15.40 12.57
N LEU A 2 -6.77 14.45 12.93
CA LEU A 2 -7.32 14.36 14.28
C LEU A 2 -6.52 13.29 15.01
N ARG A 3 -5.98 13.63 16.18
CA ARG A 3 -5.18 12.75 17.03
C ARG A 3 -5.46 13.06 18.50
N ARG A 4 -5.04 12.18 19.39
CA ARG A 4 -5.06 12.44 20.82
C ARG A 4 -4.09 13.55 21.18
N ALA A 5 -4.39 14.30 22.24
CA ALA A 5 -3.48 15.32 22.77
C ALA A 5 -2.33 14.72 23.60
N ALA A 6 -2.51 13.51 24.12
CA ALA A 6 -1.53 12.77 24.90
C ALA A 6 -1.52 11.29 24.49
N GLU A 7 -0.42 10.61 24.81
CA GLU A 7 -0.26 9.17 24.57
C GLU A 7 -1.41 8.35 25.17
N GLY A 8 -1.65 7.19 24.55
CA GLY A 8 -2.58 6.17 25.03
C GLY A 8 -3.47 5.61 23.93
N GLU A 9 -4.36 4.70 24.34
CA GLU A 9 -5.25 3.93 23.47
C GLU A 9 -6.73 4.24 23.69
N GLY A 10 -7.56 3.97 22.67
CA GLY A 10 -9.01 4.20 22.68
C GLY A 10 -9.47 5.21 21.64
N ASP A 11 -10.78 5.41 21.60
CA ASP A 11 -11.44 6.27 20.61
C ASP A 11 -11.06 7.75 20.76
N VAL A 12 -10.90 8.44 19.63
CA VAL A 12 -10.68 9.89 19.60
C VAL A 12 -12.02 10.60 19.49
N ALA A 13 -12.44 11.27 20.56
CA ALA A 13 -13.59 12.16 20.55
C ALA A 13 -13.13 13.61 20.34
N ALA A 14 -13.47 14.19 19.18
CA ALA A 14 -13.19 15.60 18.87
C ALA A 14 -14.50 16.35 18.54
N ARG A 15 -14.63 17.58 19.02
CA ARG A 15 -15.75 18.49 18.73
C ARG A 15 -15.23 19.80 18.14
N GLY A 16 -16.04 20.48 17.34
CA GLY A 16 -15.67 21.77 16.74
C GLY A 16 -14.54 21.68 15.71
N VAL A 17 -14.42 20.55 15.01
CA VAL A 17 -13.40 20.38 13.96
C VAL A 17 -13.74 21.28 12.78
N THR A 18 -12.89 22.26 12.50
CA THR A 18 -13.01 23.12 11.32
C THR A 18 -12.10 22.62 10.21
N VAL A 19 -12.62 22.59 8.98
CA VAL A 19 -11.85 22.30 7.77
C VAL A 19 -11.86 23.56 6.92
N VAL A 20 -10.68 23.97 6.46
CA VAL A 20 -10.53 25.11 5.55
C VAL A 20 -10.72 24.61 4.12
N TRP A 21 -11.69 25.17 3.42
CA TRP A 21 -11.88 24.92 2.00
C TRP A 21 -11.32 26.10 1.21
N ASP A 22 -10.23 25.86 0.47
CA ASP A 22 -9.72 26.82 -0.50
C ASP A 22 -10.58 26.82 -1.76
N LEU A 23 -11.52 27.77 -1.83
CA LEU A 23 -12.41 27.97 -2.97
C LEU A 23 -11.64 28.31 -4.26
N THR A 24 -10.46 28.92 -4.15
CA THR A 24 -9.68 29.34 -5.34
C THR A 24 -9.08 28.16 -6.09
N ALA A 25 -8.87 27.03 -5.40
CA ALA A 25 -8.43 25.79 -6.01
C ALA A 25 -9.53 25.11 -6.86
N ASN A 26 -10.81 25.45 -6.63
CA ASN A 26 -11.95 24.89 -7.36
C ASN A 26 -12.46 25.86 -8.41
N LYS A 27 -11.86 25.79 -9.60
CA LYS A 27 -12.28 26.59 -10.76
C LYS A 27 -13.78 26.38 -11.04
N GLY A 28 -14.55 27.48 -11.04
CA GLY A 28 -15.99 27.47 -11.34
C GLY A 28 -16.91 27.37 -10.13
N ALA A 29 -16.39 27.21 -8.91
CA ALA A 29 -17.21 27.32 -7.69
C ALA A 29 -17.46 28.79 -7.34
N ALA A 30 -18.72 29.22 -7.40
CA ALA A 30 -19.12 30.53 -6.92
C ALA A 30 -19.03 30.60 -5.38
N ARG A 31 -18.79 31.79 -4.82
CA ARG A 31 -18.65 31.96 -3.36
C ARG A 31 -19.92 31.62 -2.58
N ASP A 32 -21.07 31.74 -3.25
CA ASP A 32 -22.41 31.44 -2.76
C ASP A 32 -22.90 30.03 -3.14
N ALA A 33 -22.04 29.21 -3.75
CA ALA A 33 -22.39 27.84 -4.11
C ALA A 33 -22.76 27.02 -2.85
N GLN A 34 -23.96 26.44 -2.86
CA GLN A 34 -24.34 25.46 -1.85
C GLN A 34 -23.65 24.13 -2.17
N VAL A 35 -22.87 23.64 -1.22
CA VAL A 35 -22.20 22.33 -1.34
C VAL A 35 -22.69 21.35 -0.30
N ARG A 36 -22.74 20.07 -0.70
CA ARG A 36 -22.88 18.97 0.23
C ARG A 36 -21.49 18.49 0.61
N MET A 37 -21.16 18.58 1.90
CA MET A 37 -19.91 18.04 2.43
C MET A 37 -20.15 16.67 3.07
N GLN A 38 -19.22 15.75 2.84
CA GLN A 38 -19.17 14.47 3.52
C GLN A 38 -17.78 14.30 4.14
N ALA A 39 -17.74 14.00 5.44
CA ALA A 39 -16.49 13.66 6.11
C ALA A 39 -16.20 12.15 5.97
N LEU A 40 -14.97 11.83 5.60
CA LEU A 40 -14.49 10.46 5.43
C LEU A 40 -13.21 10.29 6.25
N GLY A 41 -13.29 9.46 7.28
CA GLY A 41 -12.16 9.13 8.14
C GLY A 41 -11.35 7.98 7.56
N ILE A 42 -10.02 8.14 7.56
CA ILE A 42 -9.08 7.04 7.32
C ILE A 42 -8.19 6.94 8.55
N LEU A 43 -8.20 5.77 9.19
CA LEU A 43 -7.31 5.47 10.31
C LEU A 43 -5.88 5.34 9.79
N MET A 44 -4.99 6.15 10.34
CA MET A 44 -3.58 6.18 9.95
C MET A 44 -2.69 5.84 11.14
N VAL A 45 -1.57 5.19 10.87
CA VAL A 45 -0.47 4.92 11.80
C VAL A 45 0.68 5.85 11.44
N TYR A 46 1.20 6.57 12.43
CA TYR A 46 2.42 7.36 12.28
C TYR A 46 3.64 6.43 12.34
N VAL A 47 4.41 6.37 11.25
CA VAL A 47 5.70 5.68 11.18
C VAL A 47 6.79 6.74 11.38
N PRO A 48 7.52 6.73 12.51
CA PRO A 48 8.49 7.76 12.84
C PRO A 48 9.67 7.83 11.88
N GLU A 49 10.28 9.01 11.80
CA GLU A 49 11.58 9.17 11.17
C GLU A 49 12.65 8.39 11.95
N GLY A 50 13.60 7.79 11.23
CA GLY A 50 14.73 7.10 11.87
C GLY A 50 15.25 5.90 11.09
N PRO A 51 16.41 5.37 11.53
CA PRO A 51 17.05 4.25 10.87
C PRO A 51 16.25 2.96 11.03
N PHE A 52 16.41 2.06 10.05
CA PHE A 52 15.80 0.73 10.05
C PHE A 52 16.57 -0.21 9.13
N TYR A 53 16.28 -1.50 9.19
CA TYR A 53 16.93 -2.51 8.36
C TYR A 53 16.03 -2.99 7.22
N LEU A 54 16.65 -3.19 6.06
CA LEU A 54 16.15 -3.94 4.92
C LEU A 54 16.80 -5.33 4.91
N GLY A 55 16.00 -6.36 4.68
CA GLY A 55 16.43 -7.75 4.77
C GLY A 55 16.07 -8.40 6.09
N SER A 56 16.02 -9.74 6.10
CA SER A 56 15.60 -10.52 7.27
C SER A 56 16.76 -10.98 8.15
N GLY A 57 18.02 -10.84 7.72
CA GLY A 57 19.13 -11.50 8.39
C GLY A 57 19.29 -12.98 7.98
N GLY A 58 18.46 -13.47 7.06
CA GLY A 58 18.48 -14.85 6.55
C GLY A 58 18.25 -14.91 5.03
N LEU A 59 18.11 -16.12 4.50
CA LEU A 59 17.98 -16.39 3.06
C LEU A 59 16.53 -16.35 2.58
N THR A 60 15.83 -15.26 2.90
CA THR A 60 14.43 -15.05 2.47
C THR A 60 14.36 -14.82 0.96
N ALA A 61 13.30 -15.30 0.29
CA ALA A 61 13.20 -15.31 -1.16
C ALA A 61 13.29 -13.89 -1.76
N GLY A 62 14.37 -13.61 -2.49
CA GLY A 62 14.60 -12.31 -3.14
C GLY A 62 14.92 -11.17 -2.18
N GLY A 63 15.06 -11.46 -0.87
CA GLY A 63 15.21 -10.49 0.19
C GLY A 63 16.38 -9.51 -0.04
N PHE A 64 16.25 -8.32 0.53
CA PHE A 64 17.33 -7.35 0.53
C PHE A 64 18.49 -7.83 1.41
N TYR A 65 19.71 -7.45 1.02
CA TYR A 65 20.90 -7.63 1.83
C TYR A 65 21.96 -6.58 1.48
N LYS A 66 22.92 -6.37 2.37
CA LYS A 66 24.13 -5.60 2.13
C LYS A 66 25.14 -6.50 1.45
N TYR A 67 25.52 -6.16 0.22
CA TYR A 67 26.50 -6.92 -0.53
C TYR A 67 27.88 -6.83 0.14
N THR A 68 28.61 -7.95 0.18
CA THR A 68 29.99 -8.02 0.69
C THR A 68 30.94 -8.36 -0.46
N ASP A 69 31.09 -9.64 -0.76
CA ASP A 69 32.05 -10.24 -1.69
C ASP A 69 31.38 -11.31 -2.59
N GLY A 70 30.05 -11.41 -2.51
CA GLY A 70 29.26 -12.41 -3.22
C GLY A 70 29.13 -13.77 -2.52
N THR A 71 29.78 -13.97 -1.37
CA THR A 71 29.72 -15.24 -0.62
C THR A 71 28.57 -15.27 0.40
N GLN A 72 28.15 -14.11 0.90
CA GLN A 72 27.09 -13.95 1.88
C GLN A 72 25.93 -13.11 1.32
N HIS A 73 24.70 -13.56 1.58
CA HIS A 73 23.46 -13.00 1.02
C HIS A 73 22.40 -12.71 2.10
N ALA A 74 22.78 -12.84 3.38
CA ALA A 74 21.87 -12.69 4.52
C ALA A 74 22.06 -11.40 5.33
N LEU A 75 23.19 -10.71 5.19
CA LEU A 75 23.52 -9.54 6.02
C LEU A 75 22.55 -8.38 5.75
N PRO A 76 21.76 -7.91 6.72
CA PRO A 76 20.81 -6.82 6.48
C PRO A 76 21.49 -5.51 6.08
N TYR A 77 20.79 -4.70 5.29
CA TYR A 77 21.23 -3.35 4.92
C TYR A 77 20.53 -2.33 5.82
N GLN A 78 21.31 -1.49 6.51
CA GLN A 78 20.76 -0.43 7.36
C GLN A 78 20.57 0.86 6.57
N VAL A 79 19.34 1.36 6.53
CA VAL A 79 19.05 2.70 6.01
C VAL A 79 19.28 3.69 7.14
N THR A 80 20.22 4.61 6.96
CA THR A 80 20.68 5.55 8.02
C THR A 80 20.29 7.01 7.77
N GLY A 81 19.73 7.33 6.61
CA GLY A 81 19.29 8.69 6.27
C GLY A 81 18.32 8.73 5.08
N PRO A 82 17.74 9.90 4.77
CA PRO A 82 16.78 10.09 3.67
C PRO A 82 17.44 10.24 2.30
N GLY A 83 18.76 10.06 2.20
CA GLY A 83 19.53 10.22 0.97
C GLY A 83 19.36 9.06 -0.02
N ALA A 84 20.07 9.16 -1.13
CA ALA A 84 20.16 8.08 -2.11
C ALA A 84 20.80 6.83 -1.48
N ILE A 85 20.37 5.65 -1.92
CA ILE A 85 20.93 4.36 -1.48
C ILE A 85 21.73 3.77 -2.64
N PRO A 86 23.06 3.64 -2.52
CA PRO A 86 23.88 2.98 -3.52
C PRO A 86 23.48 1.51 -3.69
N THR A 87 23.37 1.04 -4.93
CA THR A 87 23.00 -0.34 -5.26
C THR A 87 24.08 -1.02 -6.09
N GLY A 88 24.18 -2.34 -5.96
CA GLY A 88 25.07 -3.15 -6.80
C GLY A 88 25.86 -4.21 -6.05
N ARG A 89 26.59 -5.01 -6.83
CA ARG A 89 27.45 -6.10 -6.38
C ARG A 89 28.82 -5.57 -5.94
N GLN A 90 28.80 -4.58 -5.05
CA GLN A 90 29.98 -3.91 -4.50
C GLN A 90 29.83 -3.83 -2.99
N ALA A 91 30.93 -4.05 -2.26
CA ALA A 91 30.93 -4.12 -0.81
C ALA A 91 30.24 -2.91 -0.17
N GLY A 92 29.31 -3.17 0.75
CA GLY A 92 28.57 -2.16 1.49
C GLY A 92 27.32 -1.62 0.79
N LYS A 93 27.04 -1.98 -0.47
CA LYS A 93 25.86 -1.50 -1.21
C LYS A 93 24.62 -2.37 -0.96
N LEU A 94 23.44 -1.80 -1.20
CA LEU A 94 22.19 -2.55 -1.15
C LEU A 94 22.08 -3.46 -2.38
N TRP A 95 21.73 -4.72 -2.14
CA TRP A 95 21.40 -5.68 -3.17
C TRP A 95 20.20 -6.54 -2.78
N ALA A 96 19.77 -7.40 -3.69
CA ALA A 96 18.66 -8.30 -3.46
C ALA A 96 18.92 -9.68 -4.06
N GLY A 97 18.22 -10.69 -3.53
CA GLY A 97 18.27 -12.06 -4.03
C GLY A 97 17.81 -12.21 -5.48
N THR A 98 17.84 -13.45 -5.98
CA THR A 98 17.66 -13.76 -7.41
C THR A 98 16.23 -13.62 -7.94
N CYS A 99 15.22 -13.64 -7.07
CA CYS A 99 13.82 -13.40 -7.45
C CYS A 99 13.34 -12.00 -7.02
N GLY A 100 12.25 -11.51 -7.61
CA GLY A 100 11.71 -10.17 -7.31
C GLY A 100 12.36 -9.01 -8.01
N ALA A 101 13.32 -9.27 -8.90
CA ALA A 101 14.25 -8.33 -9.52
C ALA A 101 15.15 -7.57 -8.53
N GLN A 102 16.40 -7.39 -8.93
CA GLN A 102 17.37 -6.58 -8.22
C GLN A 102 17.25 -5.10 -8.61
N PRO A 103 17.70 -4.18 -7.75
CA PRO A 103 18.02 -2.84 -8.21
C PRO A 103 19.16 -2.86 -9.24
N GLU A 104 19.49 -1.71 -9.81
CA GLU A 104 20.54 -1.58 -10.82
C GLU A 104 21.93 -1.86 -10.25
N ASP A 105 22.71 -2.68 -10.97
CA ASP A 105 24.08 -2.98 -10.56
C ASP A 105 24.99 -1.78 -10.85
N GLY A 106 25.65 -1.27 -9.80
CA GLY A 106 26.44 -0.05 -9.87
C GLY A 106 25.63 1.24 -9.88
N GLY A 107 24.31 1.18 -9.69
CA GLY A 107 23.41 2.33 -9.65
C GLY A 107 23.10 2.86 -8.24
N GLU A 108 21.96 3.53 -8.12
CA GLU A 108 21.39 3.96 -6.85
C GLU A 108 19.85 3.97 -6.89
N ILE A 109 19.24 3.89 -5.70
CA ILE A 109 17.87 4.34 -5.49
C ILE A 109 17.96 5.83 -5.16
N PRO A 110 17.40 6.73 -5.98
CA PRO A 110 17.60 8.17 -5.83
C PRO A 110 16.90 8.70 -4.58
N ALA A 111 17.42 9.78 -3.99
CA ALA A 111 16.84 10.42 -2.80
C ALA A 111 15.38 10.91 -2.99
N SER A 112 14.93 11.08 -4.25
CA SER A 112 13.54 11.42 -4.56
C SER A 112 12.57 10.26 -4.35
N PHE A 113 13.05 9.01 -4.38
CA PHE A 113 12.27 7.83 -4.07
C PHE A 113 12.18 7.68 -2.55
N PRO A 114 10.98 7.58 -1.94
CA PRO A 114 10.87 7.41 -0.50
C PRO A 114 11.53 6.12 -0.02
N ASN A 115 12.67 6.28 0.65
CA ASN A 115 13.44 5.17 1.17
C ASN A 115 12.98 4.68 2.56
N GLY A 116 11.90 5.26 3.10
CA GLY A 116 11.35 4.94 4.42
C GLY A 116 12.00 5.66 5.59
N TYR A 117 13.13 6.34 5.43
CA TYR A 117 13.79 7.01 6.56
C TYR A 117 12.92 8.11 7.16
N SER A 118 12.42 9.05 6.35
CA SER A 118 11.56 10.14 6.82
C SER A 118 10.20 9.66 7.34
N ALA A 119 9.62 10.41 8.27
CA ALA A 119 8.32 10.10 8.84
C ALA A 119 7.17 10.12 7.82
N PHE A 120 6.24 9.19 7.96
CA PHE A 120 5.04 9.11 7.13
C PHE A 120 3.86 8.51 7.90
N TYR A 121 2.65 8.76 7.41
CA TYR A 121 1.44 8.10 7.86
C TYR A 121 1.09 6.96 6.92
N CYS A 122 0.88 5.76 7.46
CA CYS A 122 0.39 4.60 6.71
C CYS A 122 -1.06 4.30 7.09
N MET A 123 -1.91 3.93 6.13
CA MET A 123 -3.25 3.43 6.47
C MET A 123 -3.14 2.23 7.42
N LYS A 124 -3.85 2.27 8.55
CA LYS A 124 -3.84 1.18 9.54
C LYS A 124 -4.38 -0.12 8.94
N TYR A 125 -5.43 -0.01 8.13
CA TYR A 125 -6.09 -1.11 7.45
C TYR A 125 -5.99 -0.91 5.93
N GLN A 126 -6.07 -1.99 5.16
CA GLN A 126 -6.33 -1.86 3.71
C GLN A 126 -7.69 -1.20 3.47
N ILE A 127 -7.89 -0.63 2.28
CA ILE A 127 -9.13 0.05 1.90
C ILE A 127 -10.32 -0.84 2.26
N SER A 128 -11.22 -0.38 3.12
CA SER A 128 -12.39 -1.17 3.50
C SER A 128 -13.46 -1.14 2.42
N PRO A 129 -14.37 -2.14 2.36
CA PRO A 129 -15.51 -2.08 1.45
C PRO A 129 -16.34 -0.81 1.65
N GLU A 130 -16.47 -0.31 2.88
CA GLU A 130 -17.21 0.92 3.16
C GLU A 130 -16.51 2.15 2.57
N GLN A 131 -15.19 2.26 2.77
CA GLN A 131 -14.39 3.32 2.19
C GLN A 131 -14.49 3.30 0.65
N TYR A 132 -14.42 2.10 0.05
CA TYR A 132 -14.52 1.97 -1.40
C TYR A 132 -15.93 2.30 -1.94
N ALA A 133 -17.00 1.86 -1.26
CA ALA A 133 -18.37 2.22 -1.64
C ALA A 133 -18.60 3.74 -1.55
N ARG A 134 -18.08 4.41 -0.52
CA ARG A 134 -18.17 5.87 -0.38
C ARG A 134 -17.36 6.59 -1.45
N PHE A 135 -16.18 6.07 -1.81
CA PHE A 135 -15.39 6.55 -2.94
C PHE A 135 -16.19 6.47 -4.24
N LEU A 136 -16.74 5.30 -4.60
CA LEU A 136 -17.52 5.14 -5.83
C LEU A 136 -18.74 6.06 -5.88
N ASN A 137 -19.44 6.26 -4.76
CA ASN A 137 -20.57 7.19 -4.66
C ASN A 137 -20.17 8.68 -4.78
N ALA A 138 -18.89 9.02 -4.67
CA ALA A 138 -18.38 10.38 -4.82
C ALA A 138 -17.91 10.69 -6.26
N LEU A 139 -17.94 9.71 -7.16
CA LEU A 139 -17.50 9.84 -8.54
C LEU A 139 -18.67 10.05 -9.51
N SER A 140 -18.36 10.45 -10.75
CA SER A 140 -19.33 10.32 -11.84
C SER A 140 -19.71 8.86 -12.06
N LYS A 141 -20.88 8.60 -12.64
CA LYS A 141 -21.32 7.24 -12.97
C LYS A 141 -20.29 6.52 -13.86
N GLU A 142 -19.74 7.21 -14.85
CA GLU A 142 -18.76 6.67 -15.79
C GLU A 142 -17.43 6.35 -15.09
N GLU A 143 -17.00 7.19 -14.15
CA GLU A 143 -15.80 6.94 -13.36
C GLU A 143 -15.97 5.76 -12.39
N ALA A 144 -17.15 5.64 -11.78
CA ALA A 144 -17.49 4.56 -10.87
C ALA A 144 -17.63 3.22 -11.62
N ASP A 145 -18.26 3.20 -12.79
CA ASP A 145 -18.41 1.99 -13.61
C ASP A 145 -17.06 1.44 -14.10
N ARG A 146 -16.10 2.31 -14.46
CA ARG A 146 -14.73 1.86 -14.78
C ARG A 146 -14.05 1.18 -13.58
N ARG A 147 -14.39 1.59 -12.37
CA ARG A 147 -13.79 1.17 -11.10
C ARG A 147 -14.58 0.06 -10.38
N TYR A 148 -15.68 -0.38 -10.98
CA TYR A 148 -16.53 -1.41 -10.41
C TYR A 148 -16.79 -2.55 -11.42
N ALA A 149 -16.17 -3.70 -11.21
CA ALA A 149 -16.38 -4.93 -11.98
C ALA A 149 -17.53 -5.79 -11.48
N GLY A 150 -18.12 -5.49 -10.32
CA GLY A 150 -19.14 -6.34 -9.72
C GLY A 150 -18.61 -7.38 -8.72
N ALA A 151 -19.53 -8.24 -8.28
CA ALA A 151 -19.34 -9.22 -7.19
C ALA A 151 -19.53 -10.68 -7.63
N GLU A 152 -19.19 -11.01 -8.89
CA GLU A 152 -19.45 -12.32 -9.51
C GLU A 152 -18.48 -13.42 -9.07
N ARG A 153 -18.97 -14.57 -8.57
CA ARG A 153 -18.14 -15.68 -8.05
C ARG A 153 -17.29 -16.38 -9.14
N CYS A 154 -16.13 -16.91 -8.72
CA CYS A 154 -15.11 -17.55 -9.55
C CYS A 154 -15.59 -18.77 -10.36
N ALA A 155 -15.16 -18.82 -11.61
CA ALA A 155 -14.53 -20.00 -12.22
C ALA A 155 -13.26 -19.53 -12.99
N PRO A 156 -12.15 -20.29 -12.98
CA PRO A 156 -11.00 -20.02 -13.87
C PRO A 156 -11.46 -20.03 -15.35
N PRO A 157 -10.89 -19.20 -16.26
CA PRO A 157 -9.55 -18.58 -16.19
C PRO A 157 -9.53 -17.03 -16.13
N ARG A 158 -10.64 -16.33 -15.89
CA ARG A 158 -10.68 -14.85 -15.88
C ARG A 158 -11.35 -14.33 -14.61
N ILE A 159 -10.52 -13.82 -13.69
CA ILE A 159 -10.95 -13.27 -12.40
C ILE A 159 -11.07 -11.76 -12.54
N THR A 160 -12.19 -11.16 -12.16
CA THR A 160 -12.32 -9.70 -12.09
C THR A 160 -13.31 -9.32 -10.99
N TYR A 161 -12.85 -8.65 -9.95
CA TYR A 161 -13.69 -8.17 -8.84
C TYR A 161 -13.32 -6.76 -8.44
N SER A 162 -14.28 -5.98 -7.99
CA SER A 162 -14.03 -4.72 -7.30
C SER A 162 -14.75 -4.78 -5.95
N GLY A 163 -14.14 -5.47 -4.98
CA GLY A 163 -14.73 -5.75 -3.66
C GLY A 163 -15.50 -7.06 -3.59
N ALA A 164 -14.83 -8.20 -3.80
CA ALA A 164 -15.43 -9.52 -3.61
C ALA A 164 -15.86 -9.79 -2.15
N ARG A 165 -16.74 -10.79 -1.97
CA ARG A 165 -17.60 -11.03 -0.79
C ARG A 165 -16.85 -11.13 0.56
N PRO A 166 -17.44 -10.59 1.64
CA PRO A 166 -18.50 -9.58 1.72
C PRO A 166 -17.93 -8.20 1.40
N GLY A 167 -18.51 -7.54 0.41
CA GLY A 167 -17.89 -6.39 -0.23
C GLY A 167 -18.89 -5.36 -0.75
N VAL A 168 -18.48 -4.62 -1.78
CA VAL A 168 -19.26 -3.52 -2.34
C VAL A 168 -20.34 -4.05 -3.29
N VAL A 169 -21.55 -3.52 -3.16
CA VAL A 169 -22.71 -3.89 -3.98
C VAL A 169 -23.29 -2.65 -4.63
N ARG A 170 -23.59 -2.74 -5.92
CA ARG A 170 -24.30 -1.71 -6.69
C ARG A 170 -25.79 -2.01 -6.68
N ASP A 171 -26.61 -1.00 -6.39
CA ASP A 171 -28.05 -1.03 -6.63
C ASP A 171 -28.31 -0.87 -8.14
N GLU A 172 -28.63 -1.98 -8.79
CA GLU A 172 -28.87 -2.05 -10.24
C GLU A 172 -30.13 -1.29 -10.68
N LYS A 173 -31.03 -0.95 -9.75
CA LYS A 173 -32.25 -0.17 -10.04
C LYS A 173 -32.03 1.34 -9.94
N SER A 174 -30.87 1.78 -9.44
CA SER A 174 -30.56 3.20 -9.32
C SER A 174 -30.08 3.78 -10.64
N ALA A 175 -30.74 4.84 -11.12
CA ALA A 175 -30.30 5.61 -12.30
C ALA A 175 -28.91 6.25 -12.11
N THR A 176 -28.48 6.45 -10.87
CA THR A 176 -27.19 7.08 -10.51
C THR A 176 -26.12 6.07 -10.08
N ALA A 177 -26.41 4.76 -10.11
CA ALA A 177 -25.56 3.70 -9.55
C ALA A 177 -25.17 3.96 -8.08
N ARG A 178 -26.00 3.52 -7.14
CA ARG A 178 -25.71 3.67 -5.70
C ARG A 178 -24.92 2.45 -5.19
N TYR A 179 -23.81 2.69 -4.52
CA TYR A 179 -22.96 1.65 -3.94
C TYR A 179 -23.17 1.55 -2.43
N SER A 180 -23.25 0.34 -1.91
CA SER A 180 -23.34 0.05 -0.47
C SER A 180 -22.46 -1.14 -0.11
N THR A 181 -22.28 -1.37 1.19
CA THR A 181 -21.62 -2.58 1.67
C THR A 181 -22.64 -3.61 2.09
N LYS A 182 -22.32 -4.88 1.86
CA LYS A 182 -22.94 -5.96 2.64
C LYS A 182 -22.02 -6.23 3.83
N PRO A 183 -22.56 -6.31 5.06
CA PRO A 183 -21.82 -6.94 6.15
C PRO A 183 -21.43 -8.34 5.68
N GLY A 184 -20.38 -8.91 6.23
CA GLY A 184 -20.37 -10.36 6.10
C GLY A 184 -19.59 -11.15 7.08
N GLY A 185 -19.58 -12.43 6.73
CA GLY A 185 -19.16 -13.50 7.61
C GLY A 185 -17.67 -13.47 7.91
N PRO A 186 -17.23 -14.35 8.83
CA PRO A 186 -15.91 -14.32 9.46
C PRO A 186 -14.70 -14.43 8.50
N ARG A 187 -14.90 -14.82 7.24
CA ARG A 187 -13.84 -14.93 6.22
C ARG A 187 -13.66 -13.67 5.38
N GLY A 188 -14.42 -12.61 5.68
CA GLY A 188 -14.59 -11.46 4.82
C GLY A 188 -13.63 -10.30 4.98
N GLY A 189 -12.82 -10.31 6.05
CA GLY A 189 -11.91 -9.23 6.38
C GLY A 189 -12.56 -7.84 6.52
N GLU A 190 -11.78 -6.89 7.01
CA GLU A 190 -12.16 -5.47 7.04
C GLU A 190 -11.79 -4.76 5.72
N ALA A 191 -11.31 -5.49 4.70
CA ALA A 191 -10.66 -4.97 3.51
C ALA A 191 -11.39 -5.34 2.21
N CYS A 192 -11.29 -4.45 1.22
CA CYS A 192 -11.81 -4.59 -0.12
C CYS A 192 -10.81 -5.40 -0.97
N PHE A 193 -11.28 -6.50 -1.54
CA PHE A 193 -10.48 -7.39 -2.40
C PHE A 193 -10.69 -7.11 -3.87
N GLY A 194 -9.76 -7.54 -4.72
CA GLY A 194 -9.94 -7.47 -6.17
C GLY A 194 -9.47 -6.17 -6.78
N LEU A 195 -8.95 -5.22 -6.00
CA LEU A 195 -8.62 -3.91 -6.55
C LEU A 195 -7.49 -4.01 -7.57
N SER A 196 -7.74 -3.49 -8.78
CA SER A 196 -6.71 -3.32 -9.80
C SER A 196 -5.62 -2.37 -9.30
N TRP A 197 -4.52 -2.23 -10.04
CA TRP A 197 -3.57 -1.17 -9.70
C TRP A 197 -4.25 0.20 -9.78
N GLU A 198 -4.97 0.44 -10.88
CA GLU A 198 -5.65 1.71 -11.13
C GLU A 198 -6.74 2.01 -10.10
N ASP A 199 -7.49 1.00 -9.62
CA ASP A 199 -8.55 1.18 -8.63
C ASP A 199 -8.01 1.73 -7.31
N GLY A 200 -6.98 1.07 -6.78
CA GLY A 200 -6.36 1.48 -5.53
C GLY A 200 -5.52 2.75 -5.64
N ALA A 201 -4.83 2.94 -6.77
CA ALA A 201 -4.12 4.19 -7.04
C ALA A 201 -5.09 5.36 -7.20
N ALA A 202 -6.22 5.20 -7.89
CA ALA A 202 -7.24 6.23 -8.01
C ALA A 202 -7.89 6.56 -6.65
N PHE A 203 -8.14 5.56 -5.80
CA PHE A 203 -8.58 5.80 -4.43
C PHE A 203 -7.54 6.62 -3.66
N ALA A 204 -6.25 6.27 -3.74
CA ALA A 204 -5.18 7.01 -3.09
C ALA A 204 -5.07 8.44 -3.63
N ALA A 205 -5.20 8.63 -4.94
CA ALA A 205 -5.18 9.94 -5.60
C ALA A 205 -6.33 10.84 -5.11
N TRP A 206 -7.53 10.27 -5.01
CA TRP A 206 -8.73 10.95 -4.53
C TRP A 206 -8.67 11.25 -3.02
N ALA A 207 -8.14 10.33 -2.22
CA ALA A 207 -7.97 10.52 -0.78
C ALA A 207 -6.81 11.45 -0.39
N GLY A 208 -6.05 11.98 -1.37
CA GLY A 208 -4.84 12.77 -1.10
C GLY A 208 -3.72 11.98 -0.44
N LEU A 209 -3.69 10.66 -0.68
CA LEU A 209 -2.64 9.72 -0.28
C LEU A 209 -1.69 9.50 -1.47
N ARG A 210 -0.78 8.55 -1.34
CA ARG A 210 0.08 8.02 -2.40
C ARG A 210 0.34 6.53 -2.22
N PRO A 211 0.79 5.81 -3.27
CA PRO A 211 1.35 4.48 -3.12
C PRO A 211 2.52 4.46 -2.13
N MET A 212 2.63 3.34 -1.40
CA MET A 212 3.74 3.06 -0.50
C MET A 212 4.92 2.47 -1.29
N THR A 213 6.17 2.73 -0.90
CA THR A 213 7.31 2.02 -1.49
C THR A 213 7.57 0.69 -0.78
N GLU A 214 8.26 -0.26 -1.41
CA GLU A 214 8.59 -1.52 -0.74
C GLU A 214 9.56 -1.34 0.45
N LEU A 215 10.31 -0.25 0.46
CA LEU A 215 11.21 0.12 1.58
C LEU A 215 10.40 0.68 2.75
N GLU A 216 9.44 1.56 2.47
CA GLU A 216 8.47 2.04 3.46
C GLU A 216 7.65 0.92 4.06
N LEU A 217 7.22 -0.04 3.22
CA LEU A 217 6.49 -1.22 3.66
C LEU A 217 7.30 -2.01 4.71
N GLU A 218 8.57 -2.27 4.43
CA GLU A 218 9.42 -3.05 5.33
C GLU A 218 9.63 -2.33 6.67
N LYS A 219 9.82 -1.00 6.65
CA LYS A 219 9.84 -0.18 7.88
C LYS A 219 8.50 -0.14 8.61
N ALA A 220 7.40 -0.04 7.88
CA ALA A 220 6.05 0.04 8.43
C ALA A 220 5.66 -1.26 9.15
N VAL A 221 6.20 -2.41 8.72
CA VAL A 221 5.96 -3.69 9.40
C VAL A 221 7.01 -3.98 10.46
N ARG A 222 8.31 -3.88 10.13
CA ARG A 222 9.40 -4.23 11.06
C ARG A 222 9.60 -3.20 12.17
N GLY A 223 9.41 -1.92 11.86
CA GLY A 223 9.82 -0.82 12.72
C GLY A 223 11.32 -0.76 12.90
N ALA A 224 11.76 -0.35 14.09
CA ALA A 224 13.16 -0.23 14.46
C ALA A 224 13.78 -1.54 15.00
N ARG A 225 13.06 -2.66 14.90
CA ARG A 225 13.54 -3.96 15.38
C ARG A 225 14.72 -4.45 14.55
N GLU A 226 15.64 -5.14 15.21
CA GLU A 226 16.64 -5.95 14.54
C GLU A 226 15.95 -7.06 13.71
N PRO A 227 16.42 -7.33 12.48
CA PRO A 227 15.87 -8.39 11.65
C PRO A 227 16.06 -9.76 12.30
N ILE A 228 15.02 -10.58 12.21
CA ILE A 228 15.07 -12.01 12.54
C ILE A 228 14.82 -12.82 11.26
N PRO A 229 15.62 -13.88 10.99
CA PRO A 229 15.34 -14.78 9.88
C PRO A 229 13.90 -15.31 9.97
N GLU A 230 13.25 -15.46 8.82
CA GLU A 230 11.87 -15.95 8.75
C GLU A 230 10.85 -15.09 9.51
N GLU A 231 11.09 -13.77 9.60
CA GLU A 231 10.23 -12.84 10.34
C GLU A 231 8.77 -12.88 9.87
N VAL A 232 7.91 -13.24 10.83
CA VAL A 232 6.45 -13.28 10.75
C VAL A 232 5.86 -12.61 11.98
N GLY A 233 4.56 -12.33 11.97
CA GLY A 233 3.87 -11.73 13.13
C GLY A 233 3.28 -10.35 12.85
N PRO A 234 2.73 -9.69 13.89
CA PRO A 234 2.09 -8.39 13.74
C PRO A 234 3.09 -7.28 13.39
N SER A 235 2.60 -6.22 12.74
CA SER A 235 3.40 -4.99 12.54
C SER A 235 3.80 -4.37 13.88
N TYR A 236 5.05 -3.91 13.96
CA TYR A 236 5.60 -3.19 15.10
C TYR A 236 4.78 -1.94 15.48
N TRP A 237 4.26 -1.24 14.47
CA TRP A 237 3.47 -0.02 14.68
C TRP A 237 1.95 -0.29 14.77
N GLY A 238 1.53 -1.55 14.84
CA GLY A 238 0.11 -1.91 14.92
C GLY A 238 -0.64 -1.69 13.60
N ILE A 239 0.06 -1.66 12.47
CA ILE A 239 -0.56 -1.69 11.16
C ILE A 239 -1.19 -3.08 10.96
N GLN A 240 -2.49 -3.11 10.68
CA GLN A 240 -3.30 -4.31 10.71
C GLN A 240 -3.55 -4.91 9.33
N THR A 241 -4.14 -6.09 9.36
CA THR A 241 -4.35 -7.03 8.25
C THR A 241 -3.08 -7.36 7.47
N PHE A 242 -1.90 -7.24 8.09
CA PHE A 242 -0.73 -8.02 7.66
C PHE A 242 -0.94 -9.45 8.15
N ALA A 243 -1.42 -10.34 7.29
CA ALA A 243 -1.65 -11.74 7.63
C ALA A 243 -0.34 -12.56 7.74
N SER A 244 0.79 -11.96 8.11
CA SER A 244 2.03 -12.69 8.37
C SER A 244 1.94 -13.62 9.59
N ASN A 245 0.95 -13.43 10.47
CA ASN A 245 0.83 -14.17 11.74
C ASN A 245 0.01 -15.46 11.69
N ALA A 246 -0.87 -15.68 10.71
CA ALA A 246 -1.68 -16.89 10.65
C ALA A 246 -0.95 -18.00 9.87
N TRP A 247 -0.92 -19.22 10.42
CA TRP A 247 -0.28 -20.41 9.81
C TRP A 247 -0.92 -20.84 8.48
N ASP A 248 -2.12 -20.34 8.20
CA ASP A 248 -2.84 -20.58 6.95
C ASP A 248 -3.37 -19.24 6.39
N SER A 249 -2.68 -18.13 6.67
CA SER A 249 -3.07 -16.80 6.17
C SER A 249 -3.28 -16.73 4.67
N PHE A 250 -2.82 -17.75 3.94
CA PHE A 250 -3.00 -17.87 2.52
C PHE A 250 -3.86 -19.05 2.05
N LYS A 251 -4.20 -19.99 2.93
CA LYS A 251 -5.17 -21.06 2.62
C LYS A 251 -6.59 -20.57 2.92
N GLY A 252 -7.07 -19.62 2.10
CA GLY A 252 -8.45 -19.15 2.12
C GLY A 252 -8.66 -17.64 2.28
N ASP A 253 -7.60 -16.86 2.53
CA ASP A 253 -7.64 -15.39 2.56
C ASP A 253 -6.37 -14.76 1.96
N PRO A 254 -6.13 -14.89 0.64
CA PRO A 254 -4.92 -14.38 0.03
C PRO A 254 -4.90 -12.86 0.06
N GLN A 255 -3.76 -12.31 0.44
CA GLN A 255 -3.56 -10.88 0.56
C GLN A 255 -2.21 -10.54 -0.07
N CYS A 256 -2.11 -9.39 -0.71
CA CYS A 256 -0.83 -8.79 -1.05
C CYS A 256 -0.88 -7.29 -0.82
N GLU A 257 0.27 -6.73 -0.44
CA GLU A 257 0.51 -5.30 -0.55
C GLU A 257 1.04 -4.99 -1.94
N ARG A 258 0.68 -3.79 -2.41
CA ARG A 258 0.99 -3.33 -3.76
C ARG A 258 1.91 -2.10 -3.72
N PRO A 259 3.19 -2.26 -3.35
CA PRO A 259 4.10 -1.13 -3.27
C PRO A 259 4.68 -0.74 -4.64
N VAL A 260 5.25 0.46 -4.69
CA VAL A 260 6.20 0.86 -5.73
C VAL A 260 7.55 0.19 -5.46
N THR A 261 8.12 -0.43 -6.48
CA THR A 261 9.30 -1.30 -6.36
C THR A 261 10.59 -0.59 -6.76
N VAL A 262 11.70 -0.96 -6.12
CA VAL A 262 13.04 -0.56 -6.56
C VAL A 262 13.60 -1.47 -7.65
N GLY A 263 13.02 -2.67 -7.80
CA GLY A 263 13.42 -3.68 -8.80
C GLY A 263 13.06 -3.32 -10.24
N ASN A 264 12.37 -2.19 -10.47
CA ASN A 264 11.98 -1.71 -11.79
C ASN A 264 12.43 -0.25 -11.99
N ALA A 265 13.00 0.06 -13.15
CA ALA A 265 13.49 1.41 -13.45
C ALA A 265 12.39 2.49 -13.45
N ALA A 266 11.15 2.16 -13.85
CA ALA A 266 10.02 3.08 -13.74
C ALA A 266 9.65 3.33 -12.27
N GLY A 267 9.68 2.28 -11.43
CA GLY A 267 9.43 2.39 -10.00
C GLY A 267 10.44 3.31 -9.30
N ARG A 268 11.73 3.22 -9.65
CA ARG A 268 12.78 4.12 -9.12
C ARG A 268 12.59 5.60 -9.50
N LYS A 269 11.75 5.92 -10.50
CA LYS A 269 11.41 7.31 -10.87
C LYS A 269 10.27 7.91 -10.05
N PHE A 270 9.61 7.12 -9.20
CA PHE A 270 8.55 7.58 -8.31
C PHE A 270 9.04 8.66 -7.35
N LYS A 271 8.39 9.82 -7.37
CA LYS A 271 8.74 10.99 -6.54
C LYS A 271 7.78 11.19 -5.37
N ALA A 272 6.82 10.29 -5.22
CA ALA A 272 5.89 10.28 -4.10
C ALA A 272 5.09 11.58 -3.95
N THR A 273 4.69 12.16 -5.07
CA THR A 273 3.69 13.23 -5.05
C THR A 273 2.38 12.71 -4.45
N HIS A 274 1.60 13.59 -3.80
CA HIS A 274 0.30 13.21 -3.26
C HIS A 274 -0.80 13.34 -4.31
N GLY A 275 -1.81 12.51 -4.13
CA GLY A 275 -3.10 12.66 -4.77
C GLY A 275 -3.67 14.07 -4.64
N ARG A 276 -4.41 14.49 -5.66
CA ARG A 276 -4.93 15.86 -5.79
C ARG A 276 -6.43 15.96 -5.51
N GLY A 277 -7.04 14.95 -4.89
CA GLY A 277 -8.49 14.94 -4.65
C GLY A 277 -9.31 14.50 -5.87
N THR A 278 -8.66 13.97 -6.91
CA THR A 278 -9.31 13.44 -8.11
C THR A 278 -8.83 12.01 -8.37
N THR A 279 -9.50 11.30 -9.28
CA THR A 279 -9.12 9.95 -9.67
C THR A 279 -7.88 9.90 -10.58
N ALA A 280 -7.37 11.04 -11.03
CA ALA A 280 -6.21 11.14 -11.91
C ALA A 280 -4.91 10.84 -11.15
N LEU A 281 -4.17 9.84 -11.62
CA LEU A 281 -2.89 9.47 -11.04
C LEU A 281 -1.84 10.54 -11.39
N PRO A 282 -1.04 11.01 -10.42
CA PRO A 282 0.14 11.82 -10.72
C PRO A 282 1.10 11.10 -11.69
N ALA A 283 1.78 11.88 -12.53
CA ALA A 283 2.61 11.35 -13.62
C ALA A 283 3.86 10.58 -13.13
N ASP A 284 4.31 10.81 -11.90
CA ASP A 284 5.43 10.06 -11.31
C ASP A 284 5.00 8.71 -10.72
N TRP A 285 3.70 8.41 -10.64
CA TRP A 285 3.22 7.13 -10.13
C TRP A 285 3.30 6.05 -11.23
N PRO A 286 3.41 4.76 -10.87
CA PRO A 286 3.04 3.69 -11.79
C PRO A 286 1.61 3.92 -12.29
N GLN A 287 1.39 3.82 -13.60
CA GLN A 287 0.12 4.13 -14.24
C GLN A 287 -0.77 2.87 -14.31
N ALA A 288 -1.85 2.89 -15.09
CA ALA A 288 -2.81 1.79 -15.18
C ALA A 288 -2.20 0.43 -15.57
N ASP A 289 -1.04 0.43 -16.24
CA ASP A 289 -0.26 -0.78 -16.58
C ASP A 289 0.50 -1.38 -15.39
N ALA A 290 0.50 -0.69 -14.25
CA ALA A 290 1.20 -1.04 -13.01
C ALA A 290 2.74 -1.12 -13.17
N VAL A 291 3.33 -0.63 -14.25
CA VAL A 291 4.78 -0.71 -14.49
C VAL A 291 5.51 0.17 -13.47
N GLY A 292 6.41 -0.44 -12.69
CA GLY A 292 7.07 0.20 -11.54
C GLY A 292 6.42 -0.09 -10.19
N SER A 293 5.32 -0.84 -10.18
CA SER A 293 4.77 -1.47 -8.97
C SER A 293 5.31 -2.89 -8.77
N GLY A 294 4.95 -3.49 -7.65
CA GLY A 294 5.13 -4.91 -7.40
C GLY A 294 4.16 -5.44 -6.36
N MET A 295 4.43 -6.66 -5.90
CA MET A 295 3.66 -7.33 -4.86
C MET A 295 4.56 -7.81 -3.74
N ARG A 296 4.14 -7.54 -2.51
CA ARG A 296 4.81 -7.94 -1.27
C ARG A 296 3.80 -8.56 -0.32
N CYS A 297 4.27 -9.32 0.65
CA CYS A 297 3.40 -10.01 1.62
C CYS A 297 2.33 -10.88 0.94
N THR A 298 2.70 -11.61 -0.13
CA THR A 298 1.76 -12.30 -1.05
C THR A 298 1.84 -13.83 -0.98
N TYR A 299 0.73 -14.49 -1.30
CA TYR A 299 0.61 -15.92 -1.61
C TYR A 299 0.75 -16.17 -3.11
N TYR A 300 1.62 -17.07 -3.57
CA TYR A 300 1.37 -17.76 -4.84
C TYR A 300 2.03 -19.15 -4.89
N THR A 301 1.21 -20.15 -5.20
CA THR A 301 1.53 -21.57 -5.37
C THR A 301 1.99 -21.96 -6.77
N ALA A 302 2.28 -21.00 -7.66
CA ALA A 302 2.72 -21.30 -9.03
C ALA A 302 4.05 -22.06 -9.09
N PHE A 303 4.81 -22.14 -7.98
CA PHE A 303 6.14 -22.76 -7.92
C PHE A 303 6.33 -23.75 -6.77
N GLN A 304 5.27 -24.41 -6.27
CA GLN A 304 5.39 -25.46 -5.23
C GLN A 304 6.08 -25.03 -3.92
N LEU A 305 6.20 -23.73 -3.66
CA LEU A 305 6.63 -23.22 -2.36
C LEU A 305 5.41 -23.19 -1.45
N ASP A 306 5.17 -24.29 -0.74
CA ASP A 306 4.26 -24.33 0.41
C ASP A 306 4.89 -23.54 1.56
N LEU A 307 4.92 -22.21 1.42
CA LEU A 307 5.32 -21.33 2.51
C LEU A 307 4.16 -21.30 3.51
N PRO A 308 4.36 -21.78 4.75
CA PRO A 308 3.29 -21.77 5.74
C PRO A 308 2.84 -20.33 6.10
N ARG A 309 3.67 -19.30 5.84
CA ARG A 309 3.39 -17.89 6.15
C ARG A 309 4.15 -16.95 5.20
N ALA A 310 3.63 -15.75 4.93
CA ALA A 310 4.43 -14.69 4.30
C ALA A 310 5.40 -14.07 5.29
N ARG A 311 6.65 -13.92 4.85
CA ARG A 311 7.67 -13.20 5.62
C ARG A 311 7.73 -11.75 5.18
N VAL A 312 8.04 -10.86 6.12
CA VAL A 312 8.11 -9.41 5.86
C VAL A 312 9.06 -9.09 4.70
N SER A 313 10.20 -9.78 4.64
CA SER A 313 11.23 -9.54 3.62
C SER A 313 11.07 -10.36 2.32
N ASP A 314 10.01 -11.17 2.13
CA ASP A 314 9.81 -11.97 0.90
C ASP A 314 9.55 -11.14 -0.36
N ARG A 315 10.54 -11.05 -1.25
CA ARG A 315 10.50 -10.23 -2.47
C ARG A 315 10.19 -11.03 -3.72
N LEU A 316 9.73 -12.28 -3.65
CA LEU A 316 9.48 -13.14 -4.83
C LEU A 316 8.80 -12.44 -6.02
N LEU A 317 7.78 -11.62 -5.74
CA LEU A 317 7.00 -10.86 -6.73
C LEU A 317 7.19 -9.34 -6.62
N ALA A 318 8.28 -8.90 -5.98
CA ALA A 318 8.52 -7.49 -5.66
C ALA A 318 8.59 -6.59 -6.88
N ALA A 319 8.84 -7.10 -8.09
CA ALA A 319 8.82 -6.32 -9.33
C ALA A 319 7.88 -6.88 -10.40
N VAL A 320 6.93 -7.74 -10.02
CA VAL A 320 5.88 -8.20 -10.94
C VAL A 320 4.79 -7.14 -11.00
N ALA A 321 4.71 -6.47 -12.15
CA ALA A 321 3.63 -5.54 -12.47
C ALA A 321 2.39 -6.34 -12.89
N ASP A 322 1.33 -6.28 -12.08
CA ASP A 322 0.04 -6.89 -12.42
C ASP A 322 -1.08 -5.85 -12.37
N PRO A 323 -1.51 -5.30 -13.50
CA PRO A 323 -2.56 -4.28 -13.50
C PRO A 323 -3.94 -4.83 -13.13
N GLN A 324 -4.14 -6.15 -13.10
CA GLN A 324 -5.46 -6.76 -13.09
C GLN A 324 -6.12 -6.77 -11.71
N ARG A 325 -7.43 -7.04 -11.72
CA ARG A 325 -8.27 -7.25 -10.55
C ARG A 325 -8.18 -8.70 -10.09
N LEU A 326 -7.33 -9.01 -9.11
CA LEU A 326 -7.21 -10.37 -8.56
C LEU A 326 -7.68 -10.43 -7.12
N PHE A 327 -8.26 -11.56 -6.74
CA PHE A 327 -8.78 -11.83 -5.40
C PHE A 327 -7.76 -11.61 -4.26
N SER A 328 -6.46 -11.70 -4.53
CA SER A 328 -5.38 -11.41 -3.57
C SER A 328 -5.06 -9.92 -3.44
N HIS A 329 -5.45 -9.11 -4.43
CA HIS A 329 -5.09 -7.70 -4.51
C HIS A 329 -5.90 -6.87 -3.51
N ARG A 330 -5.16 -6.35 -2.53
CA ARG A 330 -5.62 -5.33 -1.60
C ARG A 330 -4.75 -4.09 -1.76
N TRP A 331 -5.18 -2.98 -1.15
CA TRP A 331 -4.49 -1.71 -1.32
C TRP A 331 -4.44 -0.91 -0.04
N ARG A 332 -3.33 -0.20 0.12
CA ARG A 332 -3.11 0.85 1.11
C ARG A 332 -2.38 2.02 0.51
N GLY A 333 -2.78 3.20 0.94
CA GLY A 333 -2.04 4.43 0.71
C GLY A 333 -1.24 4.84 1.93
N VAL A 334 -0.26 5.69 1.68
CA VAL A 334 0.51 6.40 2.71
C VAL A 334 0.48 7.89 2.41
N ARG A 335 0.93 8.71 3.37
CA ARG A 335 1.12 10.15 3.17
C ARG A 335 2.36 10.61 3.91
N LYS A 336 3.09 11.57 3.35
CA LYS A 336 4.22 12.18 4.05
C LYS A 336 3.71 12.86 5.32
N ALA A 337 4.42 12.71 6.43
CA ALA A 337 4.08 13.45 7.64
C ALA A 337 4.35 14.95 7.43
N PRO A 338 3.40 15.85 7.71
CA PRO A 338 3.65 17.29 7.65
C PRO A 338 4.69 17.69 8.69
N LYS A 339 5.54 18.67 8.36
CA LYS A 339 6.49 19.23 9.33
C LYS A 339 5.73 19.74 10.57
N GLY A 340 6.22 19.40 11.75
CA GLY A 340 5.63 19.82 13.04
C GLY A 340 4.39 19.01 13.47
N ILE A 341 3.91 18.06 12.66
CA ILE A 341 2.84 17.13 13.03
C ILE A 341 3.48 15.77 13.32
N GLY A 342 3.85 15.55 14.58
CA GLY A 342 4.36 14.29 15.11
C GLY A 342 3.26 13.24 15.37
N PRO A 343 3.52 12.19 16.18
CA PRO A 343 2.53 11.16 16.51
C PRO A 343 1.24 11.72 17.09
#